data_AF-A0A838KY36-F1
#
_entry.id   AF-A0A838KY36-F1
#
_cell.length_a   1.000
_cell.length_b   1.000
_cell.length_c   1.000
_cell.angle_alpha   90.00
_cell.angle_beta   90.00
_cell.angle_gamma   90.00
#
_symmetry.space_group_name_H-M   'P 1'
#
loop_
_entity.id
_entity.type
_entity.pdbx_description
1 polymer ?
#
loop_
_entity_poly.entity_id
_entity_poly.type
_entity_poly.pdbx_seq_one_letter_code
_entity_poly.pdbx_strand_id
1 'polypeptide(L)'
;MRDLLIDEVDWKVRFPHVTVGGHLGIGDRHFLIPIEAVERDSGGFVTIEQSREKVRGAPELDPNIMLQPDLRRGIYEYYGYPSPA
;
A
#
# COMPACT_ATOMS: atom_id res chain seq x y z
N MET A 1 1.05 -4.18 -9.44
CA MET A 1 0.95 -2.82 -8.90
C MET A 1 0.01 -2.07 -9.82
N ARG A 2 -1.08 -1.51 -9.27
CA ARG A 2 -2.14 -0.93 -10.11
C ARG A 2 -1.95 0.58 -10.22
N ASP A 3 -1.76 1.24 -9.08
CA ASP A 3 -1.65 2.70 -8.98
C ASP A 3 -0.68 3.09 -7.85
N LEU A 4 -0.31 4.38 -7.79
CA LEU A 4 0.48 4.97 -6.73
C LEU A 4 -0.34 6.04 -6.03
N LEU A 5 -0.49 5.95 -4.70
CA LEU A 5 -1.11 7.03 -3.93
C LEU A 5 -0.03 8.07 -3.57
N ILE A 6 -0.20 9.26 -4.13
CA ILE A 6 0.65 10.42 -3.90
C ILE A 6 -0.02 11.28 -2.83
N ASP A 7 0.74 11.69 -1.82
CA ASP A 7 0.30 12.72 -0.89
C ASP A 7 0.31 14.07 -1.61
N GLU A 8 -0.87 14.69 -1.74
CA GLU A 8 -1.05 15.92 -2.50
C GLU A 8 -0.46 17.16 -1.80
N VAL A 9 -0.16 17.07 -0.49
CA VAL A 9 0.44 18.16 0.29
C VAL A 9 1.94 18.22 0.03
N ASP A 10 2.61 17.07 0.07
CA ASP A 10 4.07 16.97 -0.07
C ASP A 10 4.55 16.52 -1.47
N TRP A 11 3.64 16.16 -2.38
CA TRP A 11 3.96 15.53 -3.67
C TRP A 11 4.85 14.28 -3.55
N LYS A 12 4.73 13.56 -2.44
CA LYS A 12 5.52 12.35 -2.16
C LYS A 12 4.64 11.11 -2.32
N VAL A 13 5.16 10.11 -3.01
CA VAL A 13 4.56 8.78 -3.02
C VAL A 13 4.62 8.21 -1.61
N ARG A 14 3.47 7.92 -1.01
CA ARG A 14 3.39 7.36 0.36
C ARG A 14 2.99 5.88 0.35
N PHE A 15 2.10 5.51 -0.56
CA PHE A 15 1.58 4.15 -0.62
C PHE A 15 1.49 3.61 -2.05
N PRO A 16 2.30 2.61 -2.40
CA PRO A 16 1.96 1.71 -3.48
C PRO A 16 0.63 1.00 -3.25
N HIS A 17 -0.24 1.06 -4.26
CA HIS A 17 -1.49 0.32 -4.30
C HIS A 17 -1.28 -1.04 -4.95
N VAL A 18 -1.43 -2.09 -4.14
CA VAL A 18 -1.24 -3.47 -4.54
C VAL A 18 -2.56 -4.21 -4.51
N THR A 19 -2.88 -4.89 -5.61
CA THR A 19 -4.06 -5.73 -5.71
C THR A 19 -3.63 -7.19 -5.65
N VAL A 20 -4.26 -7.98 -4.77
CA VAL A 20 -3.94 -9.40 -4.59
C VAL A 20 -5.20 -10.24 -4.73
N GLY A 21 -5.31 -10.94 -5.86
CA GLY A 21 -6.49 -11.76 -6.18
C GLY A 21 -7.08 -11.35 -7.52
N GLY A 22 -8.09 -12.11 -7.96
CA GLY A 22 -8.88 -11.84 -9.16
C GLY A 22 -8.23 -12.19 -10.49
N HIS A 23 -8.92 -13.03 -11.28
CA HIS A 23 -8.71 -13.06 -12.72
C HIS A 23 -9.58 -11.92 -13.28
N LEU A 24 -8.98 -10.89 -13.90
CA LEU A 24 -9.69 -9.79 -14.57
C LEU A 24 -10.47 -8.80 -13.67
N GLY A 25 -10.07 -8.56 -12.43
CA GLY A 25 -10.67 -7.49 -11.62
C GLY A 25 -11.84 -7.90 -10.72
N ILE A 26 -12.26 -9.16 -10.77
CA ILE A 26 -13.35 -9.69 -9.95
C ILE A 26 -12.77 -10.35 -8.70
N GLY A 27 -13.13 -9.85 -7.51
CA GLY A 27 -12.61 -10.35 -6.22
C GLY A 27 -11.20 -9.83 -5.90
N ASP A 28 -10.79 -8.74 -6.56
CA ASP A 28 -9.57 -8.01 -6.27
C ASP A 28 -9.63 -7.48 -4.83
N ARG A 29 -8.66 -7.88 -4.00
CA ARG A 29 -8.46 -7.29 -2.69
C ARG A 29 -7.36 -6.24 -2.80
N HIS A 30 -7.66 -5.06 -2.29
CA HIS A 30 -6.86 -3.86 -2.44
C HIS A 30 -6.09 -3.60 -1.15
N PHE A 31 -4.79 -3.38 -1.26
CA PHE A 31 -3.90 -3.18 -0.13
C PHE A 31 -3.00 -1.97 -0.36
N LEU A 32 -2.74 -1.23 0.70
CA LEU A 32 -1.78 -0.15 0.74
C LEU A 32 -0.55 -0.60 1.52
N ILE A 33 0.61 -0.33 0.93
CA ILE A 33 1.90 -0.69 1.54
C ILE A 33 2.69 0.61 1.73
N PRO A 34 3.24 0.88 2.93
CA PRO A 34 4.11 2.04 3.13
C PRO A 34 5.28 2.03 2.14
N ILE A 35 5.64 3.18 1.58
CA ILE A 35 6.77 3.30 0.65
C ILE A 35 8.11 2.94 1.31
N GLU A 36 8.19 3.04 2.63
CA GLU A 36 9.36 2.61 3.42
C GLU A 36 9.54 1.09 3.45
N ALA A 37 8.47 0.31 3.23
CA ALA A 37 8.54 -1.15 3.14
C ALA A 37 8.93 -1.64 1.74
N VAL A 38 9.28 -0.71 0.86
CA VAL A 38 9.44 -0.93 -0.56
C VAL A 38 10.87 -0.64 -0.98
N GLU A 39 11.54 -1.68 -1.46
CA GLU A 39 12.87 -1.59 -2.04
C GLU A 39 12.75 -1.46 -3.57
N ARG A 40 13.36 -0.42 -4.14
CA ARG A 40 13.45 -0.26 -5.59
C ARG A 40 14.53 -1.18 -6.12
N ASP A 41 14.17 -2.09 -7.02
CA ASP A 41 15.14 -2.80 -7.83
C ASP A 41 15.50 -1.99 -9.09
N SER A 42 16.73 -2.15 -9.56
CA SER A 42 17.25 -1.41 -10.73
C SER A 42 16.58 -1.81 -12.05
N GLY A 43 15.79 -2.89 -12.08
CA GLY A 43 15.08 -3.38 -13.26
C GLY A 43 13.68 -2.82 -13.50
N GLY A 44 13.26 -1.79 -12.76
CA GLY A 44 11.87 -1.30 -12.81
C GLY A 44 10.88 -2.18 -12.05
N PHE A 45 11.40 -3.16 -11.30
CA PHE A 45 10.65 -3.95 -10.34
C PHE A 45 10.74 -3.32 -8.96
N VAL A 46 9.71 -3.59 -8.17
CA VAL A 46 9.58 -3.08 -6.83
C VAL A 46 9.42 -4.28 -5.92
N THR A 47 10.39 -4.49 -5.05
CA THR A 47 10.38 -5.57 -4.07
C THR A 47 9.81 -5.02 -2.78
N ILE A 48 8.87 -5.74 -2.17
CA ILE A 48 8.34 -5.38 -0.86
C ILE A 48 9.03 -6.32 0.13
N GLU A 49 9.67 -5.77 1.17
CA GLU A 49 10.35 -6.55 2.21
C GLU A 49 9.37 -7.25 3.17
N GLN A 50 8.12 -7.47 2.75
CA GLN A 50 7.06 -8.07 3.54
C GLN A 50 6.53 -9.32 2.85
N SER A 51 6.37 -10.39 3.62
CA SER A 51 5.80 -11.65 3.12
C SER A 51 4.39 -11.44 2.55
N ARG A 52 4.02 -12.24 1.54
CA ARG A 52 2.70 -12.17 0.90
C ARG A 52 1.56 -12.38 1.89
N GLU A 53 1.76 -13.19 2.93
CA GLU A 53 0.78 -13.37 4.01
C GLU A 53 0.59 -12.10 4.84
N LYS A 54 1.68 -11.39 5.18
CA LYS A 54 1.62 -10.12 5.91
C LYS A 54 0.85 -9.07 5.12
N VAL A 55 1.05 -9.00 3.80
CA VAL A 55 0.29 -8.09 2.92
C VAL A 55 -1.20 -8.46 2.89
N ARG A 56 -1.53 -9.76 2.79
CA ARG A 56 -2.93 -10.22 2.78
C ARG A 56 -3.67 -10.04 4.10
N GLY A 57 -2.94 -9.89 5.21
CA GLY A 57 -3.49 -9.59 6.54
C GLY A 57 -3.57 -8.09 6.84
N ALA A 58 -3.08 -7.24 5.94
CA ALA A 58 -3.19 -5.79 6.11
C ALA A 58 -4.66 -5.34 5.97
N PRO A 59 -5.00 -4.16 6.51
CA PRO A 59 -6.31 -3.56 6.28
C PRO A 59 -6.59 -3.47 4.76
N GLU A 60 -7.74 -4.00 4.36
CA GLU A 60 -8.19 -3.87 2.96
C GLU A 60 -8.59 -2.42 2.70
N LEU A 61 -8.09 -1.87 1.60
CA LEU A 61 -8.50 -0.56 1.11
C LEU A 61 -9.84 -0.71 0.40
N ASP A 62 -10.87 -0.03 0.88
CA ASP A 62 -12.08 0.14 0.09
C ASP A 62 -11.82 1.21 -0.98
N PRO A 63 -11.82 0.86 -2.28
CA PRO A 63 -11.50 1.82 -3.34
C PRO A 63 -12.55 2.95 -3.47
N ASN A 64 -13.71 2.81 -2.83
CA ASN A 64 -14.76 3.84 -2.82
C ASN A 64 -14.60 4.84 -1.67
N ILE A 65 -13.65 4.62 -0.77
CA ILE A 65 -13.43 5.46 0.41
C ILE A 65 -12.11 6.22 0.27
N MET A 66 -12.14 7.52 0.56
CA MET A 66 -10.94 8.36 0.65
C MET A 66 -10.03 7.85 1.78
N LEU A 67 -8.72 7.79 1.55
CA LEU A 67 -7.75 7.36 2.56
C LEU A 67 -7.78 8.31 3.77
N GLN A 68 -8.53 7.96 4.80
CA GLN A 68 -8.65 8.76 6.01
C GLN A 68 -7.34 8.74 6.82
N PRO A 69 -7.03 9.81 7.59
CA PRO A 69 -5.83 9.87 8.41
C PRO A 69 -5.70 8.69 9.40
N ASP A 70 -6.82 8.23 9.96
CA ASP A 70 -6.86 7.10 10.89
C ASP A 70 -6.55 5.77 10.20
N LEU A 71 -7.11 5.54 9.01
CA LEU A 71 -6.79 4.37 8.19
C LEU A 71 -5.31 4.36 7.80
N ARG A 72 -4.80 5.54 7.41
CA ARG A 72 -3.37 5.73 7.10
C ARG A 72 -2.48 5.36 8.28
N ARG A 73 -2.81 5.85 9.48
CA ARG A 73 -2.07 5.52 10.71
C ARG A 73 -2.13 4.02 11.02
N GLY A 74 -3.31 3.41 10.91
CA GLY A 74 -3.48 1.97 11.15
C GLY A 74 -2.66 1.10 10.20
N ILE A 75 -2.50 1.50 8.94
CA ILE A 75 -1.62 0.82 7.98
C ILE A 75 -0.16 0.93 8.44
N TYR A 76 0.31 2.14 8.77
CA TYR A 76 1.67 2.35 9.27
C TYR A 76 1.97 1.52 10.53
N GLU A 77 1.07 1.51 11.51
CA GLU A 77 1.19 0.69 12.72
C GLU A 77 1.19 -0.81 12.42
N TYR A 78 0.34 -1.29 11.51
CA TYR A 78 0.30 -2.71 11.13
C TYR A 78 1.62 -3.20 10.53
N TYR A 79 2.28 -2.35 9.73
CA TYR A 79 3.57 -2.64 9.12
C TYR A 79 4.76 -2.29 10.03
N GLY A 80 4.53 -1.60 11.15
CA GLY A 80 5.58 -1.24 12.11
C GLY A 80 6.45 -0.04 11.70
N TYR A 81 5.96 0.81 10.80
CA TYR A 81 6.67 1.99 10.33
C TYR A 81 6.16 3.26 11.04
N PRO A 82 7.01 4.26 11.29
CA PRO A 82 6.56 5.54 11.82
C PRO A 82 5.65 6.22 10.79
N SER A 83 4.46 6.65 11.20
CA SER A 83 3.62 7.47 10.33
C SER A 83 4.36 8.80 10.08
N PRO A 84 4.64 9.17 8.83
CA PRO A 84 5.15 10.50 8.53
C PRO A 84 4.13 11.54 8.99
N ALA A 85 4.65 12.64 9.54
CA ALA A 85 3.87 13.81 9.94
C ALA A 85 3.21 14.47 8.73
#